data_AF-A0A967GLK5-F1
#
_entry.id   AF-A0A967GLK5-F1
#
_cell.length_a   1.000
_cell.length_b   1.000
_cell.length_c   1.000
_cell.angle_alpha   90.00
_cell.angle_beta   90.00
_cell.angle_gamma   90.00
#
_symmetry.space_group_name_H-M   'P 1'
#
loop_
_entity.id
_entity.type
_entity.pdbx_description
1 polymer ?
#
loop_
_entity_poly.entity_id
_entity_poly.type
_entity_poly.pdbx_seq_one_letter_code
_entity_poly.pdbx_strand_id
1 'polypeptide(L)' 'MNRALVFLVLAFATARSPAADWPMWRYDAERTAESPQQLPGDLELLWHRDLPEPRPAFDDVR' A
#
# COMPACT_ATOMS: atom_id res chain seq x y z
N MET A 1 -17.67 7.62 35.57
CA MET A 1 -17.11 7.04 34.33
C MET A 1 -15.73 6.49 34.64
N ASN A 2 -15.54 5.17 34.52
CA ASN A 2 -14.38 4.49 35.10
C ASN A 2 -13.12 4.73 34.25
N ARG A 3 -12.10 5.40 34.80
CA ARG A 3 -10.91 5.87 34.06
C ARG A 3 -10.16 4.70 33.42
N ALA A 4 -10.10 3.55 34.10
CA ALA A 4 -9.51 2.32 33.58
C ALA A 4 -10.23 1.81 32.32
N LEU A 5 -11.56 1.93 32.27
CA LEU A 5 -12.35 1.53 31.11
C LEU A 5 -12.06 2.43 29.91
N VAL A 6 -11.87 3.73 30.14
CA VAL A 6 -11.51 4.70 29.09
C VAL A 6 -10.12 4.39 28.50
N PHE A 7 -9.13 4.11 29.36
CA PHE A 7 -7.79 3.72 28.90
C PHE A 7 -7.81 2.42 28.10
N LEU A 8 -8.59 1.42 28.54
CA LEU A 8 -8.73 0.14 27.84
C LEU A 8 -9.34 0.31 26.43
N VAL A 9 -10.38 1.14 26.31
CA VAL A 9 -11.03 1.43 25.03
C VAL A 9 -10.09 2.17 24.07
N LEU A 10 -9.34 3.15 24.57
CA LEU A 10 -8.37 3.89 23.76
C LEU A 10 -7.23 2.99 23.26
N ALA A 11 -6.78 2.04 24.08
CA ALA A 11 -5.72 1.10 23.69
C ALA A 11 -6.17 0.11 22.58
N PHE A 12 -7.44 -0.27 22.55
CA PHE A 12 -7.99 -1.14 21.50
C PHE A 12 -8.30 -0.38 20.20
N ALA A 13 -8.64 0.90 20.27
CA ALA A 13 -8.94 1.73 19.11
C ALA A 13 -7.71 2.03 18.22
N THR A 14 -6.49 1.85 18.74
CA THR A 14 -5.24 2.01 17.98
C THR A 14 -4.69 0.70 17.42
N ALA A 15 -5.40 -0.43 17.59
CA ALA A 15 -5.01 -1.69 17.00
C ALA A 15 -4.93 -1.55 15.47
N ARG A 16 -3.75 -1.88 14.92
CA ARG A 16 -3.46 -1.74 13.49
C ARG A 16 -4.31 -2.75 12.72
N SER A 17 -5.37 -2.29 12.07
CA SER A 17 -6.11 -3.12 11.13
C SER A 17 -5.20 -3.39 9.92
N PRO A 18 -4.95 -4.65 9.53
CA PRO A 18 -4.30 -4.97 8.27
C PRO A 18 -5.28 -4.60 7.15
N ALA A 19 -5.28 -3.33 6.75
CA ALA A 19 -5.99 -2.86 5.57
C ALA A 19 -5.17 -3.29 4.34
N ALA A 20 -5.15 -4.59 4.06
CA ALA A 20 -4.46 -5.19 2.91
C ALA A 20 -4.94 -4.56 1.59
N ASP A 21 -6.17 -4.05 1.58
CA ASP A 21 -6.84 -3.48 0.42
C ASP A 21 -6.61 -1.96 0.28
N TRP A 22 -5.95 -1.30 1.26
CA TRP A 22 -5.69 0.13 1.15
C TRP A 22 -4.41 0.36 0.34
N PRO A 23 -4.45 1.07 -0.80
CA PRO A 23 -3.27 1.36 -1.58
C PRO A 23 -2.50 2.48 -0.89
N MET A 24 -1.81 2.17 0.21
CA MET A 24 -0.78 3.06 0.70
C MET A 24 0.44 2.91 -0.19
N TRP A 25 0.97 4.04 -0.67
CA TRP A 25 2.17 4.04 -1.50
C TRP A 25 3.32 3.32 -0.76
N ARG A 26 3.81 2.23 -1.36
CA ARG A 26 4.87 1.36 -0.81
C ARG A 26 4.49 0.59 0.47
N TYR A 27 3.25 0.08 0.52
CA TYR A 27 2.73 -0.93 1.46
C TYR A 27 2.55 -0.49 2.91
N ASP A 28 3.58 0.03 3.58
CA ASP A 28 3.54 0.40 4.99
C ASP A 28 3.83 1.90 5.21
N ALA A 29 3.71 2.34 6.46
CA ALA A 29 3.95 3.73 6.85
C ALA A 29 5.43 4.15 6.66
N GLU A 30 6.34 3.17 6.71
CA GLU A 30 7.78 3.36 6.49
C GLU A 30 8.12 3.41 4.99
N ARG A 31 7.15 3.10 4.12
CA ARG A 31 7.27 3.02 2.67
C ARG A 31 8.34 2.00 2.26
N THR A 32 8.41 0.85 2.90
CA THR A 32 9.45 -0.14 2.61
C THR A 32 9.34 -0.74 1.21
N ALA A 33 8.12 -0.78 0.64
CA ALA A 33 7.77 -1.59 -0.53
C ALA A 33 7.85 -3.11 -0.27
N GLU A 34 7.66 -3.54 0.97
CA GLU A 34 7.42 -4.95 1.30
C GLU A 34 6.11 -5.46 0.65
N SER A 35 6.06 -6.76 0.35
CA SER A 35 4.83 -7.48 0.04
C SER A 35 4.77 -8.72 0.94
N PRO A 36 3.71 -8.91 1.74
CA PRO A 36 3.57 -10.08 2.62
C PRO A 36 3.21 -11.36 1.85
N GLN A 37 2.86 -11.25 0.57
CA GLN A 37 2.51 -12.38 -0.28
C GLN A 37 3.78 -13.07 -0.80
N GLN A 38 3.77 -14.40 -0.78
CA GLN A 38 4.87 -15.19 -1.34
C GLN A 38 4.81 -15.22 -2.87
N LEU A 39 5.97 -15.04 -3.50
CA LEU A 39 6.10 -15.16 -4.94
C LEU A 39 5.89 -16.63 -5.38
N PRO A 40 5.08 -16.90 -6.41
CA PRO A 40 4.98 -18.24 -7.01
C PRO A 40 6.33 -18.74 -7.54
N GLY A 41 6.54 -20.05 -7.52
CA GLY A 41 7.79 -20.67 -8.02
C GLY A 41 7.95 -20.55 -9.54
N ASP A 42 6.83 -20.57 -10.27
CA ASP A 42 6.77 -20.40 -11.71
C ASP A 42 6.02 -19.10 -12.05
N LEU A 43 6.57 -18.31 -12.95
CA LEU A 43 6.00 -17.03 -13.38
C LEU A 43 5.58 -17.11 -14.83
N GLU A 44 4.32 -16.74 -15.10
CA GLU A 44 3.74 -16.69 -16.43
C GLU A 44 3.18 -15.29 -16.72
N LEU A 45 3.20 -14.88 -17.99
CA LEU A 45 2.59 -13.63 -18.43
C LEU A 45 1.07 -13.79 -18.47
N LEU A 46 0.36 -13.20 -17.50
CA LEU A 46 -1.11 -13.24 -17.47
C LEU A 46 -1.75 -12.25 -18.45
N TRP A 47 -1.21 -11.03 -18.52
CA TRP A 47 -1.69 -10.00 -19.42
C TRP A 47 -0.60 -8.97 -19.71
N HIS A 48 -0.72 -8.34 -20.87
CA HIS A 48 0.07 -7.19 -21.25
C HIS A 48 -0.87 -6.12 -21.81
N ARG A 49 -0.49 -4.85 -21.64
CA ARG A 49 -1.18 -3.70 -22.23
C ARG A 49 -0.17 -2.79 -22.90
N ASP A 50 -0.32 -2.62 -24.20
CA ASP A 50 0.36 -1.58 -24.95
C ASP A 50 -0.21 -0.21 -24.57
N LEU A 51 0.67 0.71 -24.18
CA LEU A 51 0.32 2.10 -23.92
C LEU A 51 0.77 2.97 -25.10
N PRO A 52 0.04 4.05 -25.42
CA PRO A 52 0.48 5.00 -26.43
C PRO A 52 1.79 5.66 -26.02
N GLU A 53 2.49 6.24 -27.00
CA GLU A 53 3.67 7.05 -26.74
C GLU A 53 3.34 8.16 -25.72
N PRO A 54 4.09 8.25 -24.60
CA PRO A 54 3.81 9.24 -23.59
C PRO A 54 4.04 10.64 -24.16
N ARG A 55 3.03 11.50 -24.10
CA ARG A 55 3.19 12.91 -24.43
C ARG A 55 3.87 13.61 -23.24
N PRO A 56 5.04 14.24 -23.44
CA PRO A 56 5.69 15.02 -22.38
C PRO A 56 4.72 16.05 -21.79
N ALA A 57 4.80 16.25 -20.48
CA ALA A 57 4.00 17.28 -19.81
C ALA A 57 4.53 18.70 -20.11
N PHE A 58 5.79 18.82 -20.52
CA PHE A 58 6.45 20.09 -20.82
C PHE A 58 7.29 19.94 -22.09
N ASP A 59 7.28 20.96 -22.93
CA ASP A 59 7.98 21.00 -24.23
C ASP A 59 9.46 21.42 -24.10
N ASP A 60 10.10 21.16 -22.95
CA ASP A 60 11.44 21.67 -22.69
C ASP A 60 12.49 20.94 -23.54
N VAL A 61 12.95 21.61 -24.60
CA VAL A 61 14.13 21.24 -25.38
C VAL A 61 15.33 21.82 -24.63
N ARG A 62 15.87 21.08 -23.67
CA ARG A 62 17.16 21.43 -23.05
C ARG A 62 18.28 21.45 -24.08
#